data_AF-A0A7X7N629-F1
#
_entry.id   AF-A0A7X7N629-F1
#
_cell.length_a   1.000
_cell.length_b   1.000
_cell.length_c   1.000
_cell.angle_alpha   90.00
_cell.angle_beta   90.00
_cell.angle_gamma   90.00
#
_symmetry.space_group_name_H-M   'P 1'
#
loop_
_entity.id
_entity.type
_entity.pdbx_description
1 polymer ?
#
loop_
_entity_poly.entity_id
_entity_poly.type
_entity_poly.pdbx_seq_one_letter_code
_entity_poly.pdbx_strand_id
1 'polypeptide(L)'
;MELKKIYSGKTKDIYKKPDGNLIIYFKDDVTGENGVVDPGANSVMGKIQGKGKKSLEITNYFFNLLKKENIPTHLISVDIDKNTMEVKEAVM
;
A
#
# COMPACT_ATOMS: atom_id res chain seq x y z
N MET A 1 -3.84 12.93 18.39
CA MET A 1 -4.65 13.07 17.15
C MET A 1 -4.53 11.76 16.40
N GLU A 2 -5.65 11.06 16.18
CA GLU A 2 -5.65 9.70 15.65
C GLU A 2 -5.67 9.67 14.11
N LEU A 3 -5.11 8.59 13.55
CA LEU A 3 -5.19 8.29 12.13
C LEU A 3 -6.65 7.99 11.74
N LYS A 4 -7.21 8.72 10.77
CA LYS A 4 -8.57 8.46 10.28
C LYS A 4 -8.52 7.56 9.05
N LYS A 5 -9.08 6.35 9.11
CA LYS A 5 -9.26 5.51 7.92
C LYS A 5 -10.23 6.20 6.95
N ILE A 6 -9.79 6.47 5.72
CA ILE A 6 -10.60 7.16 4.69
C ILE A 6 -11.04 6.24 3.57
N TYR A 7 -10.32 5.14 3.35
CA TYR A 7 -10.64 4.17 2.31
C TYR A 7 -10.12 2.78 2.67
N SER A 8 -10.86 1.76 2.25
CA SER A 8 -10.45 0.35 2.35
C SER A 8 -10.60 -0.28 0.97
N GLY A 9 -9.48 -0.54 0.31
CA GLY A 9 -9.45 -1.22 -0.98
C GLY A 9 -9.27 -2.73 -0.82
N LYS A 10 -9.16 -3.45 -1.94
CA LYS A 10 -8.94 -4.91 -1.94
C LYS A 10 -7.65 -5.31 -1.21
N THR A 11 -6.55 -4.58 -1.46
CA THR A 11 -5.21 -4.95 -0.96
C THR A 11 -4.54 -3.88 -0.10
N LYS A 12 -5.14 -2.69 0.02
CA LYS A 12 -4.57 -1.55 0.75
C LYS A 12 -5.65 -0.81 1.51
N ASP A 13 -5.32 -0.35 2.71
CA ASP A 13 -6.13 0.60 3.46
C ASP A 13 -5.44 1.96 3.48
N ILE A 14 -6.22 3.04 3.41
CA ILE A 14 -5.70 4.41 3.38
C ILE A 14 -6.21 5.14 4.61
N TYR A 15 -5.28 5.79 5.32
CA TYR A 15 -5.54 6.61 6.49
C TYR A 15 -5.03 8.02 6.25
N LYS A 16 -5.76 9.03 6.72
CA LYS A 16 -5.36 10.43 6.65
C LYS A 16 -4.70 10.86 7.96
N LYS A 17 -3.51 11.47 7.85
CA LYS A 17 -2.81 12.11 8.97
C LYS A 17 -3.30 13.56 9.15
N PRO A 18 -3.14 14.14 10.35
CA PRO A 18 -3.49 15.54 10.61
C PRO A 18 -2.71 16.55 9.75
N ASP A 19 -1.51 16.22 9.31
CA ASP A 19 -0.64 17.05 8.46
C ASP A 19 -1.03 17.02 6.96
N GLY A 20 -2.09 16.29 6.61
CA GLY A 20 -2.57 16.14 5.23
C GLY A 20 -1.94 14.96 4.47
N ASN A 21 -0.86 14.35 4.97
CA ASN A 21 -0.27 13.16 4.34
C ASN A 21 -1.17 11.93 4.54
N LEU A 22 -0.92 10.90 3.73
CA LEU A 22 -1.63 9.64 3.78
C LEU A 22 -0.71 8.52 4.27
N ILE A 23 -1.26 7.62 5.08
CA ILE A 23 -0.67 6.32 5.39
C ILE A 23 -1.38 5.27 4.55
N ILE A 24 -0.61 4.51 3.77
CA ILE A 24 -1.09 3.36 3.02
C ILE A 24 -0.62 2.10 3.75
N TYR A 25 -1.57 1.32 4.27
CA TYR A 25 -1.34 0.02 4.89
C TYR A 25 -1.51 -1.10 3.87
N PHE A 26 -0.52 -1.99 3.75
CA PHE A 26 -0.51 -3.10 2.80
C PHE A 26 -1.07 -4.35 3.47
N LYS A 27 -2.22 -4.83 2.96
CA LYS A 27 -2.91 -6.00 3.49
C LYS A 27 -2.35 -7.29 2.92
N ASP A 28 -2.46 -8.34 3.72
CA ASP A 28 -2.22 -9.73 3.35
C ASP A 28 -3.35 -10.31 2.47
N ASP A 29 -4.41 -9.54 2.26
CA ASP A 29 -5.52 -9.89 1.36
C ASP A 29 -5.01 -10.13 -0.06
N VAL A 30 -5.39 -11.27 -0.61
CA VAL A 30 -5.18 -11.63 -2.01
C VAL A 30 -6.52 -11.65 -2.74
N THR A 31 -6.50 -11.24 -3.99
CA THR A 31 -7.66 -11.28 -4.86
C THR A 31 -7.67 -12.58 -5.66
N GLY A 32 -8.85 -12.98 -6.11
CA GLY A 32 -8.99 -14.15 -6.97
C GLY A 32 -10.42 -14.34 -7.44
N GLU A 33 -10.60 -15.27 -8.35
CA GLU A 33 -11.90 -15.68 -8.89
C GLU A 33 -11.92 -17.21 -9.08
N ASN A 34 -13.08 -17.84 -8.92
CA ASN A 34 -13.26 -19.29 -9.12
C ASN A 34 -12.27 -20.18 -8.32
N GLY A 35 -11.92 -19.77 -7.10
CA GLY A 35 -10.98 -20.48 -6.24
C GLY A 35 -9.50 -20.36 -6.63
N VAL A 36 -9.17 -19.56 -7.66
CA VAL A 36 -7.80 -19.31 -8.12
C VAL A 36 -7.35 -17.90 -7.74
N VAL A 37 -6.15 -17.79 -7.16
CA VAL A 37 -5.52 -16.50 -6.86
C VAL A 37 -5.23 -15.75 -8.16
N ASP A 38 -5.77 -14.55 -8.27
CA ASP A 38 -5.56 -13.63 -9.37
C ASP A 38 -5.39 -12.21 -8.81
N PRO A 39 -4.16 -11.63 -8.86
CA PRO A 39 -3.88 -10.27 -8.39
C PRO A 39 -4.70 -9.16 -9.09
N GLY A 40 -5.27 -9.44 -10.26
CA GLY A 40 -6.13 -8.53 -11.02
C GLY A 40 -7.62 -8.64 -10.69
N ALA A 41 -8.04 -9.71 -10.01
CA ALA A 41 -9.45 -9.98 -9.78
C ALA A 41 -10.14 -8.92 -8.91
N ASN A 42 -11.47 -8.84 -9.06
CA ASN A 42 -12.30 -7.81 -8.41
C ASN A 42 -12.75 -8.14 -6.99
N SER A 43 -12.48 -9.36 -6.53
CA SER A 43 -12.90 -9.85 -5.22
C SER A 43 -11.71 -10.32 -4.40
N VAL A 44 -11.77 -10.11 -3.09
CA VAL A 44 -10.82 -10.70 -2.13
C VAL A 44 -11.18 -12.17 -1.96
N MET A 45 -10.20 -13.05 -2.13
CA MET A 45 -10.37 -14.51 -2.05
C MET A 45 -9.91 -15.08 -0.70
N GLY A 46 -8.97 -14.39 -0.05
CA GLY A 46 -8.40 -14.86 1.21
C GLY A 46 -7.20 -14.03 1.64
N LYS A 47 -6.39 -14.59 2.53
CA LYS A 47 -5.17 -13.95 3.04
C LYS A 47 -3.98 -14.87 2.91
N ILE A 48 -2.84 -14.31 2.54
CA ILE A 48 -1.54 -14.99 2.60
C ILE A 48 -0.66 -14.18 3.55
N GLN A 49 -0.27 -14.80 4.66
CA GLN A 49 0.53 -14.13 5.69
C GLN A 49 1.82 -13.56 5.09
N GLY A 50 2.08 -12.28 5.36
CA GLY A 50 3.29 -11.58 4.91
C GLY A 50 3.25 -11.09 3.45
N LYS A 51 2.17 -11.33 2.70
CA LYS A 51 2.02 -10.82 1.33
C LYS A 51 2.03 -9.28 1.30
N GLY A 52 1.42 -8.62 2.27
CA GLY A 52 1.44 -7.17 2.41
C GLY A 52 2.85 -6.64 2.61
N LYS A 53 3.61 -7.27 3.54
CA LYS A 53 5.01 -6.95 3.81
C LYS A 53 5.89 -7.07 2.56
N LYS A 54 5.80 -8.21 1.85
CA LYS A 54 6.56 -8.43 0.60
C LYS A 54 6.18 -7.45 -0.50
N SER A 55 4.91 -7.12 -0.63
CA SER A 55 4.46 -6.10 -1.58
C SER A 55 5.05 -4.71 -1.26
N LEU A 56 5.17 -4.36 0.02
CA LEU A 56 5.78 -3.11 0.46
C LEU A 56 7.30 -3.09 0.27
N GLU A 57 8.00 -4.21 0.52
CA GLU A 57 9.44 -4.35 0.25
C GLU A 57 9.75 -4.10 -1.24
N ILE A 58 8.97 -4.72 -2.14
CA ILE A 58 9.12 -4.52 -3.60
C ILE A 58 8.79 -3.08 -3.99
N THR A 59 7.72 -2.50 -3.43
CA THR A 59 7.35 -1.10 -3.65
C THR A 59 8.50 -0.18 -3.24
N ASN A 60 9.05 -0.35 -2.04
CA ASN A 60 10.18 0.44 -1.53
C ASN A 60 11.41 0.34 -2.45
N TYR A 61 11.72 -0.86 -2.95
CA TYR A 61 12.82 -1.07 -3.88
C TYR A 61 12.65 -0.22 -5.16
N PHE A 62 11.52 -0.33 -5.83
CA PHE A 62 11.28 0.40 -7.08
C PHE A 62 11.18 1.91 -6.88
N PHE A 63 10.52 2.38 -5.82
CA PHE A 63 10.46 3.82 -5.52
C PHE A 63 11.85 4.41 -5.24
N ASN A 64 12.76 3.65 -4.63
CA ASN A 64 14.14 4.09 -4.46
C ASN A 64 14.90 4.15 -5.80
N LEU A 65 14.62 3.25 -6.74
CA LEU A 65 15.17 3.35 -8.10
C LEU A 65 14.64 4.60 -8.81
N LEU A 66 13.32 4.86 -8.76
CA LEU A 66 12.72 6.06 -9.35
C LEU A 66 13.34 7.34 -8.77
N LYS A 67 13.57 7.38 -7.45
CA LYS A 67 14.24 8.49 -6.78
C LYS A 67 15.68 8.70 -7.28
N LYS A 68 16.44 7.63 -7.53
CA LYS A 68 17.80 7.71 -8.09
C LYS A 68 17.81 8.32 -9.50
N GLU A 69 16.78 8.03 -10.29
CA GLU A 69 16.57 8.60 -11.62
C GLU A 69 15.89 9.98 -11.59
N ASN A 70 15.75 10.61 -10.42
CA ASN A 70 15.07 11.90 -10.22
C ASN A 70 13.62 11.93 -10.73
N ILE A 71 12.95 10.78 -10.77
CA ILE A 71 11.53 10.68 -11.13
C ILE A 71 10.70 11.00 -9.88
N PRO A 72 9.82 12.02 -9.93
CA PRO A 72 9.01 12.40 -8.78
C PRO A 72 8.00 11.30 -8.45
N THR A 73 7.83 11.06 -7.15
CA THR A 73 6.83 10.12 -6.64
C THR A 73 6.13 10.73 -5.42
N HIS A 74 5.00 10.15 -5.01
CA HIS A 74 4.33 10.56 -3.79
C HIS A 74 5.01 10.06 -2.50
N LEU A 75 6.04 9.21 -2.58
CA LEU A 75 6.61 8.53 -1.40
C LEU A 75 7.33 9.51 -0.48
N ILE A 76 7.05 9.41 0.82
CA ILE A 76 7.74 10.14 1.90
C ILE A 76 8.60 9.16 2.70
N SER A 77 8.02 8.07 3.21
CA SER A 77 8.73 7.09 4.04
C SER A 77 8.07 5.71 3.98
N VAL A 78 8.83 4.67 4.36
CA VAL A 78 8.38 3.28 4.44
C VAL A 78 8.70 2.73 5.82
N ASP A 79 7.72 2.08 6.46
CA ASP A 79 7.85 1.31 7.69
C ASP A 79 7.44 -0.14 7.41
N ILE A 80 8.46 -0.98 7.22
CA ILE A 80 8.33 -2.40 6.83
C ILE A 80 7.73 -3.24 7.97
N ASP A 81 7.95 -2.86 9.23
CA ASP A 81 7.45 -3.62 10.38
C ASP A 81 5.96 -3.36 10.61
N LYS A 82 5.49 -2.16 10.28
CA LYS A 82 4.05 -1.83 10.33
C LYS A 82 3.30 -2.13 9.04
N ASN A 83 3.96 -2.62 7.99
CA ASN A 83 3.39 -2.76 6.64
C ASN A 83 2.77 -1.44 6.12
N THR A 84 3.43 -0.31 6.38
CA THR A 84 2.92 1.01 5.99
C THR A 84 3.91 1.81 5.15
N MET A 85 3.40 2.63 4.24
CA MET A 85 4.16 3.75 3.66
C MET A 85 3.41 5.07 3.91
N GLU A 86 4.17 6.13 4.14
CA GLU A 86 3.67 7.49 4.14
C GLU A 86 3.85 8.12 2.76
N VAL A 87 2.80 8.76 2.26
CA VAL A 87 2.80 9.42 0.96
C VAL A 87 2.18 10.82 1.04
N LYS A 88 2.57 11.69 0.11
CA LYS A 88 1.86 12.94 -0.17
C LYS A 88 0.47 12.61 -0.71
N GLU A 89 -0.55 13.36 -0.29
CA GLU A 89 -1.89 13.28 -0.88
C GLU A 89 -1.79 13.67 -2.36
N ALA A 90 -2.17 12.75 -3.25
CA ALA A 90 -2.21 12.97 -4.68
C ALA A 90 -3.65 13.28 -5.09
N VAL A 91 -3.82 14.25 -5.97
CA VAL A 91 -5.11 14.53 -6.61
C VAL A 91 -5.16 13.71 -7.89
N MET A 92 -6.21 12.93 -8.08
CA MET A 92 -6.46 12.19 -9.34
C MET A 92 -6.75 13.14 -10.49
#